data_AF-A0A3M4KT31-F1
#
_entry.id   AF-A0A3M4KT31-F1
#
_cell.length_a   1.000
_cell.length_b   1.000
_cell.length_c   1.000
_cell.angle_alpha   90.00
_cell.angle_beta   90.00
_cell.angle_gamma   90.00
#
_symmetry.space_group_name_H-M   'P 1'
#
loop_
_entity.id
_entity.type
_entity.pdbx_description
1 polymer ?
#
loop_
_entity_poly.entity_id
_entity_poly.type
_entity_poly.pdbx_seq_one_letter_code
_entity_poly.pdbx_strand_id
1 'polypeptide(L)'
;MELPWYAQLGAHNNPQTIAASNTAAVMVIWAEKVGQNREWDHKPKILEKFNNDVRHKQGRYAYYYDIWSNIHYGYIGMAAGFSESLLLEGAGLEQIVSETLVKAKNPIEKPWPAPSEGISGLRAWDDDLDRISIGIGISFYRKHPEGGVQAREIMNAVLDVPADQWGDALRLHTCFDEFIQKSKI
;
A
#
# COMPACT_ATOMS: atom_id res chain seq x y z
N MET A 1 6.71 -25.75 4.11
CA MET A 1 5.87 -25.51 2.92
C MET A 1 6.73 -25.79 1.71
N GLU A 2 6.33 -26.70 0.83
CA GLU A 2 7.05 -26.99 -0.42
C GLU A 2 6.63 -25.99 -1.51
N LEU A 3 7.61 -25.47 -2.25
CA LEU A 3 7.38 -24.50 -3.30
C LEU A 3 6.63 -25.14 -4.49
N PRO A 4 5.80 -24.39 -5.22
CA PRO A 4 5.11 -24.88 -6.42
C PRO A 4 6.08 -25.48 -7.45
N TRP A 5 5.64 -26.49 -8.21
CA TRP A 5 6.49 -27.26 -9.14
C TRP A 5 7.23 -26.39 -10.18
N TYR A 6 6.65 -25.27 -10.61
CA TYR A 6 7.28 -24.34 -11.55
C TYR A 6 8.46 -23.57 -10.94
N ALA A 7 8.50 -23.42 -9.61
CA ALA A 7 9.64 -22.85 -8.89
C ALA A 7 10.78 -23.88 -8.67
N GLN A 8 10.52 -25.17 -8.92
CA GLN A 8 11.50 -26.25 -8.85
C GLN A 8 12.21 -26.46 -10.21
N LEU A 9 11.55 -26.12 -11.32
CA LEU A 9 12.10 -26.22 -12.67
C LEU A 9 12.94 -24.98 -13.02
N GLY A 10 14.26 -25.13 -12.87
CA GLY A 10 15.26 -24.08 -13.10
C GLY A 10 16.36 -24.05 -12.05
N ALA A 11 16.18 -24.79 -10.94
CA ALA A 11 17.12 -24.92 -9.83
C ALA A 11 18.33 -25.82 -10.14
N HIS A 12 18.95 -25.67 -11.31
CA HIS A 12 20.28 -26.24 -11.55
C HIS A 12 21.32 -25.34 -10.87
N ASN A 13 21.55 -25.57 -9.58
CA ASN A 13 22.71 -25.13 -8.77
C ASN A 13 23.14 -23.65 -8.85
N ASN A 14 22.30 -22.76 -9.38
CA ASN A 14 22.60 -21.33 -9.55
C ASN A 14 21.81 -20.52 -8.50
N PRO A 15 22.49 -19.90 -7.52
CA PRO A 15 21.85 -19.09 -6.48
C PRO A 15 21.01 -17.92 -7.04
N GLN A 16 21.43 -17.31 -8.15
CA GLN A 16 20.73 -16.20 -8.78
C GLN A 16 19.39 -16.66 -9.39
N THR A 17 19.36 -17.81 -10.06
CA THR A 17 18.11 -18.36 -10.62
C THR A 17 17.13 -18.73 -9.51
N ILE A 18 17.60 -19.35 -8.43
CA ILE A 18 16.77 -19.69 -7.26
C ILE A 18 16.22 -18.42 -6.61
N ALA A 19 17.05 -17.40 -6.43
CA ALA A 19 16.63 -16.11 -5.88
C ALA A 19 15.56 -15.43 -6.75
N ALA A 20 15.74 -15.44 -8.08
CA ALA A 20 14.77 -14.88 -9.02
C ALA A 20 13.42 -15.59 -8.97
N SER A 21 13.40 -16.93 -8.98
CA SER A 21 12.17 -17.72 -8.87
C SER A 21 11.45 -17.49 -7.54
N ASN A 22 12.18 -17.44 -6.42
CA ASN A 22 11.59 -17.14 -5.11
C ASN A 22 11.03 -15.72 -5.05
N THR A 23 11.74 -14.74 -5.62
CA THR A 23 11.29 -13.35 -5.69
C THR A 23 9.99 -13.24 -6.48
N ALA A 24 9.90 -13.91 -7.64
CA ALA A 24 8.68 -13.95 -8.43
C ALA A 24 7.51 -14.56 -7.65
N ALA A 25 7.73 -15.68 -6.96
CA ALA A 25 6.69 -16.31 -6.14
C ALA A 25 6.21 -15.40 -4.99
N VAL A 26 7.13 -14.70 -4.31
CA VAL A 26 6.80 -13.73 -3.25
C VAL A 26 5.96 -12.57 -3.81
N MET A 27 6.34 -12.02 -4.97
CA MET A 27 5.59 -10.93 -5.61
C MET A 27 4.18 -11.33 -6.01
N VAL A 28 3.98 -12.59 -6.45
CA VAL A 28 2.64 -13.12 -6.77
C VAL A 28 1.76 -13.19 -5.53
N ILE A 29 2.28 -13.81 -4.46
CA ILE A 29 1.56 -13.91 -3.18
C ILE A 29 1.22 -12.51 -2.67
N TRP A 30 2.17 -11.57 -2.76
CA TRP A 30 1.94 -10.19 -2.37
C TRP A 30 0.81 -9.54 -3.18
N ALA A 31 0.86 -9.61 -4.51
CA ALA A 31 -0.16 -9.04 -5.39
C ALA A 31 -1.56 -9.65 -5.15
N GLU A 32 -1.65 -10.95 -4.89
CA GLU A 32 -2.91 -11.62 -4.53
C GLU A 32 -3.49 -11.13 -3.20
N LYS A 33 -2.65 -10.61 -2.30
CA LYS A 33 -3.07 -10.08 -1.00
C LYS A 33 -3.44 -8.61 -1.05
N VAL A 34 -2.62 -7.77 -1.69
CA VAL A 34 -2.80 -6.30 -1.71
C VAL A 34 -3.68 -5.77 -2.84
N GLY A 35 -4.01 -6.60 -3.84
CA GLY A 35 -4.82 -6.17 -4.98
C GLY A 35 -6.23 -5.70 -4.61
N GLN A 36 -6.90 -5.01 -5.54
CA GLN A 36 -8.27 -4.54 -5.34
C GLN A 36 -9.23 -5.69 -5.04
N ASN A 37 -10.14 -5.48 -4.07
CA ASN A 37 -11.08 -6.47 -3.56
C ASN A 37 -10.40 -7.73 -2.99
N ARG A 38 -9.12 -7.66 -2.64
CA ARG A 38 -8.40 -8.76 -1.98
C ARG A 38 -8.39 -8.60 -0.47
N GLU A 39 -7.79 -9.57 0.20
CA GLU A 39 -7.80 -9.67 1.65
C GLU A 39 -7.25 -8.42 2.34
N TRP A 40 -6.20 -7.80 1.80
CA TRP A 40 -5.59 -6.60 2.37
C TRP A 40 -6.04 -5.30 1.69
N ASP A 41 -7.03 -5.36 0.79
CA ASP A 41 -7.76 -4.17 0.38
C ASP A 41 -8.71 -3.75 1.50
N HIS A 42 -8.24 -2.80 2.31
CA HIS A 42 -8.98 -2.31 3.45
C HIS A 42 -10.01 -1.24 3.07
N LYS A 43 -9.90 -0.61 1.89
CA LYS A 43 -10.74 0.53 1.51
C LYS A 43 -12.24 0.18 1.56
N PRO A 44 -12.72 -0.94 1.00
CA PRO A 44 -14.13 -1.32 1.09
C PRO A 44 -14.58 -1.59 2.52
N LYS A 45 -13.74 -2.23 3.34
CA LYS A 45 -14.05 -2.58 4.73
C LYS A 45 -14.15 -1.34 5.62
N ILE A 46 -13.26 -0.38 5.38
CA ILE A 46 -13.27 0.90 6.08
C ILE A 46 -14.54 1.66 5.70
N LEU A 47 -14.87 1.76 4.41
CA LEU A 47 -16.11 2.41 3.96
C LEU A 47 -17.34 1.82 4.63
N GLU A 48 -17.48 0.50 4.61
CA GLU A 48 -18.61 -0.19 5.24
C GLU A 48 -18.72 0.15 6.73
N LYS A 49 -17.59 0.15 7.44
CA LYS A 49 -17.54 0.43 8.88
C LYS A 49 -17.85 1.89 9.23
N PHE A 50 -17.60 2.82 8.32
CA PHE A 50 -17.75 4.26 8.54
C PHE A 50 -18.92 4.86 7.73
N ASN A 51 -20.01 4.11 7.54
CA ASN A 51 -21.24 4.58 6.86
C ASN A 51 -20.99 5.11 5.44
N ASN A 52 -20.09 4.47 4.69
CA ASN A 52 -19.62 4.88 3.37
C ASN A 52 -18.95 6.27 3.34
N ASP A 53 -18.46 6.74 4.49
CA ASP A 53 -17.65 7.95 4.55
C ASP A 53 -16.18 7.63 4.27
N VAL A 54 -15.59 8.36 3.33
CA VAL A 54 -14.16 8.26 2.99
C VAL A 54 -13.30 9.20 3.84
N ARG A 55 -13.90 10.05 4.68
CA ARG A 55 -13.20 11.04 5.49
C ARG A 55 -13.54 10.91 6.96
N HIS A 56 -12.54 10.67 7.79
CA HIS A 56 -12.74 10.47 9.23
C HIS A 56 -12.30 11.70 10.02
N LYS A 57 -13.21 12.25 10.81
CA LYS A 57 -12.95 13.44 11.63
C LYS A 57 -11.94 13.14 12.76
N GLN A 58 -10.86 13.92 12.82
CA GLN A 58 -9.95 14.00 13.97
C GLN A 58 -9.67 15.47 14.29
N GLY A 59 -10.06 15.90 15.48
CA GLY A 59 -10.00 17.31 15.87
C GLY A 59 -10.81 18.20 14.92
N ARG A 60 -10.13 19.18 14.30
CA ARG A 60 -10.71 20.12 13.32
C ARG A 60 -10.76 19.59 11.90
N TYR A 61 -10.04 18.51 11.60
CA TYR A 61 -9.84 18.05 10.24
C TYR A 61 -10.51 16.70 9.98
N ALA A 62 -10.65 16.37 8.70
CA ALA A 62 -11.15 15.10 8.20
C ALA A 62 -10.05 14.45 7.35
N TYR A 63 -9.61 13.27 7.78
CA TYR A 63 -8.51 12.50 7.20
C TYR A 63 -9.05 11.46 6.22
N TYR A 64 -8.45 11.39 5.03
CA TYR A 64 -8.84 10.44 4.00
C TYR A 64 -8.49 9.02 4.41
N TYR A 65 -9.42 8.10 4.15
CA TYR A 65 -9.32 6.70 4.56
C TYR A 65 -8.12 5.92 4.01
N ASP A 66 -7.51 6.36 2.90
CA ASP A 66 -6.35 5.70 2.28
C ASP A 66 -5.10 5.74 3.16
N ILE A 67 -4.98 6.76 4.03
CA ILE A 67 -3.89 6.87 5.01
C ILE A 67 -3.75 5.58 5.81
N TRP A 68 -4.86 5.01 6.29
CA TRP A 68 -4.84 3.81 7.12
C TRP A 68 -4.38 2.57 6.35
N SER A 69 -4.83 2.44 5.08
CA SER A 69 -4.46 1.35 4.20
C SER A 69 -2.97 1.40 3.83
N ASN A 70 -2.43 2.60 3.59
CA ASN A 70 -1.03 2.81 3.24
C ASN A 70 -0.09 2.59 4.45
N ILE A 71 -0.51 2.97 5.66
CA ILE A 71 0.22 2.63 6.89
C ILE A 71 0.31 1.11 7.06
N HIS A 72 -0.81 0.40 6.85
CA HIS A 72 -0.78 -1.06 6.87
C HIS A 72 0.19 -1.60 5.81
N TYR A 73 0.08 -1.16 4.55
CA TYR A 73 0.94 -1.58 3.45
C TYR A 73 2.43 -1.45 3.78
N GLY A 74 2.87 -0.29 4.29
CA GLY A 74 4.26 -0.07 4.69
C GLY A 74 4.71 -1.01 5.81
N TYR A 75 3.85 -1.22 6.81
CA TYR A 75 4.16 -2.11 7.93
C TYR A 75 4.30 -3.58 7.49
N ILE A 76 3.28 -4.12 6.83
CA ILE A 76 3.27 -5.54 6.41
C ILE A 76 4.26 -5.81 5.28
N GLY A 77 4.60 -4.81 4.48
CA GLY A 77 5.63 -4.94 3.43
C GLY A 77 7.01 -5.18 4.03
N MET A 78 7.35 -4.43 5.08
CA MET A 78 8.59 -4.68 5.82
C MET A 78 8.55 -6.04 6.54
N ALA A 79 7.40 -6.42 7.10
CA ALA A 79 7.22 -7.74 7.72
C ALA A 79 7.35 -8.90 6.71
N ALA A 80 7.00 -8.68 5.44
CA ALA A 80 7.18 -9.63 4.35
C ALA A 80 8.64 -9.69 3.84
N GLY A 81 9.53 -8.84 4.35
CA GLY A 81 10.96 -8.82 4.00
C GLY A 81 11.30 -7.91 2.81
N PHE A 82 10.38 -7.03 2.38
CA PHE A 82 10.68 -6.06 1.34
C PHE A 82 11.56 -4.91 1.84
N SER A 83 12.34 -4.31 0.94
CA SER A 83 13.08 -3.10 1.25
C SER A 83 12.15 -1.89 1.29
N GLU A 84 12.50 -0.89 2.10
CA GLU A 84 11.83 0.40 2.11
C GLU A 84 11.78 1.05 0.72
N SER A 85 12.88 0.96 -0.04
CA SER A 85 12.90 1.43 -1.43
C SER A 85 11.87 0.69 -2.29
N LEU A 86 11.73 -0.63 -2.16
CA LEU A 86 10.76 -1.41 -2.92
C LEU A 86 9.31 -0.98 -2.61
N LEU A 87 9.03 -0.65 -1.35
CA LEU A 87 7.70 -0.23 -0.90
C LEU A 87 7.37 1.21 -1.31
N LEU A 88 8.36 2.10 -1.32
CA LEU A 88 8.21 3.50 -1.72
C LEU A 88 8.33 3.70 -3.26
N GLU A 89 9.00 2.77 -3.95
CA GLU A 89 9.21 2.76 -5.41
C GLU A 89 8.36 1.69 -6.11
N GLY A 90 7.43 1.03 -5.40
CA GLY A 90 6.54 -0.01 -5.93
C GLY A 90 5.75 0.38 -7.19
N ALA A 91 5.66 1.68 -7.50
CA ALA A 91 5.14 2.21 -8.76
C ALA A 91 6.12 2.06 -9.97
N GLY A 92 7.43 1.97 -9.73
CA GLY A 92 8.48 1.79 -10.75
C GLY A 92 8.96 0.34 -10.92
N LEU A 93 8.69 -0.53 -9.95
CA LEU A 93 9.01 -1.96 -10.04
C LEU A 93 8.20 -2.72 -11.09
N GLU A 94 7.02 -2.23 -11.49
CA GLU A 94 6.28 -2.78 -12.62
C GLU A 94 7.16 -2.83 -13.89
N GLN A 95 8.04 -1.85 -14.06
CA GLN A 95 8.93 -1.77 -15.21
C GLN A 95 10.09 -2.78 -15.11
N ILE A 96 10.70 -2.91 -13.92
CA ILE A 96 11.79 -3.87 -13.65
C ILE A 96 11.29 -5.31 -13.74
N VAL A 97 10.12 -5.60 -13.18
CA VAL A 97 9.49 -6.92 -13.22
C VAL A 97 9.09 -7.27 -14.66
N SER A 98 8.47 -6.33 -15.40
CA SER A 98 8.16 -6.48 -16.82
C SER A 98 9.41 -6.79 -17.65
N GLU A 99 10.49 -6.02 -17.49
CA GLU A 99 11.74 -6.23 -18.24
C GLU A 99 12.45 -7.56 -17.88
N THR A 100 12.40 -7.96 -16.60
CA THR A 100 13.01 -9.21 -16.13
C THR A 100 12.26 -10.45 -16.63
N LEU A 101 10.92 -10.36 -16.73
CA LEU A 101 10.07 -11.42 -17.25
C LEU A 101 10.09 -11.51 -18.78
N VAL A 102 10.17 -10.38 -19.49
CA VAL A 102 10.27 -10.34 -20.96
C VAL A 102 11.55 -11.00 -21.48
N LYS A 103 12.64 -11.01 -20.70
CA LYS A 103 13.88 -11.71 -21.07
C LYS A 103 13.81 -13.23 -20.84
N ALA A 104 12.89 -13.73 -20.02
CA ALA A 104 12.66 -15.15 -19.82
C ALA A 104 11.68 -15.68 -20.88
N LYS A 105 12.18 -15.98 -22.09
CA LYS A 105 11.38 -16.49 -23.21
C LYS A 105 10.61 -17.78 -22.85
N ASN A 106 9.30 -17.65 -22.64
CA ASN A 106 8.23 -18.46 -23.23
C ASN A 106 6.88 -17.76 -23.00
N PRO A 107 5.97 -17.71 -23.99
CA PRO A 107 4.74 -16.94 -23.90
C PRO A 107 3.73 -17.68 -23.02
N ILE A 108 3.72 -17.37 -21.73
CA ILE A 108 2.53 -17.63 -20.91
C ILE A 108 1.50 -16.61 -21.39
N GLU A 109 0.58 -17.07 -22.23
CA GLU A 109 -0.63 -16.33 -22.55
C GLU A 109 -1.33 -15.98 -21.23
N LYS A 110 -1.43 -14.67 -21.00
CA LYS A 110 -1.83 -13.96 -19.78
C LYS A 110 -0.63 -13.50 -18.95
N PRO A 111 -0.16 -12.25 -19.14
CA PRO A 111 0.73 -11.65 -18.17
C PRO A 111 -0.02 -11.66 -16.83
N TRP A 112 0.75 -11.91 -15.78
CA TRP A 112 0.45 -11.69 -14.36
C TRP A 112 -0.75 -10.78 -14.12
N PRO A 113 -1.62 -11.05 -13.11
CA PRO A 113 -2.76 -10.20 -12.84
C PRO A 113 -2.27 -8.76 -12.78
N ALA A 114 -2.61 -8.00 -13.82
CA ALA A 114 -2.28 -6.60 -13.87
C ALA A 114 -2.82 -6.00 -12.57
N PRO A 115 -2.10 -5.06 -11.94
CA PRO A 115 -2.74 -4.16 -11.00
C PRO A 115 -4.06 -3.74 -11.65
N SER A 116 -5.17 -4.03 -10.98
CA SER A 116 -6.49 -4.01 -11.58
C SER A 116 -6.69 -2.74 -12.40
N GLU A 117 -7.13 -2.91 -13.65
CA GLU A 117 -7.55 -1.80 -14.50
C GLU A 117 -8.54 -0.94 -13.71
N GLY A 118 -8.11 0.29 -13.41
CA GLY A 118 -8.80 1.19 -12.48
C GLY A 118 -7.90 2.32 -11.96
N ILE A 119 -6.57 2.15 -11.99
CA ILE A 119 -5.62 3.19 -11.55
C ILE A 119 -5.08 3.95 -12.77
N SER A 120 -5.97 4.57 -13.54
CA SER A 120 -5.61 5.51 -14.59
C SER A 120 -6.23 6.86 -14.23
N GLY A 121 -5.47 7.74 -13.58
CA GLY A 121 -5.87 9.14 -13.51
C GLY A 121 -5.21 10.07 -12.49
N LEU A 122 -4.65 9.60 -11.37
CA LEU A 122 -4.20 10.49 -10.28
C LEU A 122 -2.79 10.22 -9.70
N ARG A 123 -2.12 9.16 -10.15
CA ARG A 123 -0.86 8.62 -9.58
C ARG A 123 0.31 9.61 -9.42
N ALA A 124 0.32 10.74 -10.13
CA ALA A 124 1.41 11.72 -10.05
C ALA A 124 1.29 12.74 -8.90
N TRP A 125 0.12 12.84 -8.24
CA TRP A 125 -0.10 13.71 -7.07
C TRP A 125 -0.27 12.92 -5.77
N ASP A 126 -0.61 11.62 -5.88
CA ASP A 126 -0.76 10.68 -4.75
C ASP A 126 0.59 10.24 -4.15
N ASP A 127 1.70 10.39 -4.88
CA ASP A 127 3.02 9.87 -4.50
C ASP A 127 3.53 10.38 -3.14
N ASP A 128 3.38 11.67 -2.81
CA ASP A 128 3.92 12.22 -1.56
C ASP A 128 3.11 11.78 -0.32
N LEU A 129 1.79 11.71 -0.44
CA LEU A 129 0.87 11.33 0.65
C LEU A 129 0.95 9.84 0.96
N ASP A 130 1.02 9.04 -0.10
CA ASP A 130 1.23 7.60 -0.01
C ASP A 130 2.61 7.33 0.61
N ARG A 131 3.67 8.03 0.18
CA ARG A 131 5.01 7.91 0.78
C ARG A 131 5.04 8.27 2.26
N ILE A 132 4.35 9.33 2.69
CA ILE A 132 4.25 9.69 4.12
C ILE A 132 3.57 8.55 4.90
N SER A 133 2.42 8.08 4.41
CA SER A 133 1.63 7.04 5.09
C SER A 133 2.36 5.70 5.14
N ILE A 134 2.97 5.28 4.03
CA ILE A 134 3.82 4.08 3.94
C ILE A 134 5.02 4.24 4.88
N GLY A 135 5.66 5.41 4.89
CA GLY A 135 6.78 5.74 5.77
C GLY A 135 6.43 5.61 7.25
N ILE A 136 5.23 6.04 7.66
CA ILE A 136 4.72 5.80 9.02
C ILE A 136 4.64 4.30 9.31
N GLY A 137 4.08 3.50 8.39
CA GLY A 137 4.00 2.04 8.50
C GLY A 137 5.37 1.37 8.66
N ILE A 138 6.34 1.76 7.81
CA ILE A 138 7.73 1.30 7.88
C ILE A 138 8.35 1.64 9.24
N SER A 139 8.10 2.86 9.74
CA SER A 139 8.60 3.30 11.04
C SER A 139 8.04 2.46 12.20
N PHE A 140 6.77 2.06 12.10
CA PHE A 140 6.16 1.18 13.10
C PHE A 140 6.76 -0.21 13.08
N TYR A 141 7.00 -0.80 11.91
CA TYR A 141 7.65 -2.11 11.83
C TYR A 141 9.05 -2.07 12.44
N ARG A 142 9.84 -1.02 12.16
CA ARG A 142 11.17 -0.83 12.76
C ARG A 142 11.14 -0.79 14.30
N LYS A 143 10.08 -0.21 14.89
CA LYS A 143 9.90 -0.11 16.34
C LYS A 143 9.28 -1.36 16.95
N HIS A 144 8.42 -2.04 16.21
CA HIS A 144 7.57 -3.13 16.67
C HIS A 144 7.58 -4.30 15.66
N PRO A 145 8.73 -4.94 15.38
CA PRO A 145 8.81 -5.95 14.32
C PRO A 145 7.93 -7.19 14.58
N GLU A 146 7.66 -7.48 15.86
CA GLU A 146 6.83 -8.59 16.32
C GLU A 146 5.34 -8.23 16.47
N GLY A 147 4.91 -7.05 16.00
CA GLY A 147 3.54 -6.58 16.21
C GLY A 147 3.36 -5.78 17.50
N GLY A 148 2.09 -5.61 17.90
CA GLY A 148 1.72 -4.85 19.10
C GLY A 148 1.55 -3.34 18.89
N VAL A 149 1.51 -2.87 17.63
CA VAL A 149 1.19 -1.48 17.30
C VAL A 149 -0.23 -1.14 17.76
N GLN A 150 -0.38 -0.11 18.59
CA GLN A 150 -1.67 0.31 19.12
C GLN A 150 -2.32 1.38 18.23
N ALA A 151 -3.65 1.38 18.17
CA ALA A 151 -4.43 2.39 17.43
C ALA A 151 -4.08 3.83 17.86
N ARG A 152 -3.80 4.05 19.15
CA ARG A 152 -3.35 5.36 19.67
C ARG A 152 -2.02 5.82 19.07
N GLU A 153 -1.11 4.88 18.83
CA GLU A 153 0.22 5.18 18.30
C GLU A 153 0.12 5.56 16.83
N ILE A 154 -0.68 4.80 16.07
CA ILE A 154 -1.02 5.12 14.67
C ILE A 154 -1.64 6.52 14.58
N MET A 155 -2.63 6.80 15.43
CA MET A 155 -3.30 8.09 15.42
C MET A 155 -2.33 9.23 15.76
N ASN A 156 -1.50 9.08 16.80
CA ASN A 156 -0.50 10.08 17.15
C ASN A 156 0.47 10.34 16.00
N ALA A 157 0.99 9.28 15.37
CA ALA A 157 1.91 9.43 14.23
C ALA A 157 1.28 10.19 13.05
N VAL A 158 0.00 9.98 12.77
CA VAL A 158 -0.73 10.71 11.71
C VAL A 158 -0.96 12.17 12.10
N LEU A 159 -1.31 12.44 13.37
CA LEU A 159 -1.54 13.80 13.87
C LEU A 159 -0.26 14.61 14.06
N ASP A 160 0.88 13.95 14.23
CA ASP A 160 2.20 14.59 14.37
C ASP A 160 2.76 15.07 13.01
N VAL A 161 2.23 14.58 11.88
CA VAL A 161 2.58 15.08 10.55
C VAL A 161 1.95 16.47 10.35
N PRO A 162 2.73 17.48 9.95
CA PRO A 162 2.21 18.82 9.69
C PRO A 162 1.05 18.82 8.69
N ALA A 163 -0.01 19.57 9.02
CA ALA A 163 -1.27 19.56 8.26
C ALA A 163 -1.10 19.93 6.77
N ASP A 164 -0.13 20.78 6.46
CA ASP A 164 0.21 21.20 5.09
C ASP A 164 0.87 20.10 4.26
N GLN A 165 1.44 19.06 4.89
CA GLN A 165 2.04 17.92 4.19
C GLN A 165 1.00 16.89 3.74
N TRP A 166 -0.21 16.92 4.29
CA TRP A 166 -1.26 15.97 3.94
C TRP A 166 -2.04 16.29 2.67
N GLY A 167 -1.81 17.45 2.03
CA GLY A 167 -2.48 17.83 0.79
C GLY A 167 -4.00 17.60 0.85
N ASP A 168 -4.55 16.94 -0.17
CA ASP A 168 -5.99 16.64 -0.28
C ASP A 168 -6.50 15.55 0.67
N ALA A 169 -5.59 14.76 1.25
CA ALA A 169 -5.92 13.74 2.24
C ALA A 169 -6.37 14.36 3.57
N LEU A 170 -6.10 15.66 3.79
CA LEU A 170 -6.59 16.41 4.93
C LEU A 170 -7.48 17.56 4.48
N ARG A 171 -8.69 17.66 5.04
CA ARG A 171 -9.57 18.81 4.83
C ARG A 171 -10.12 19.32 6.15
N LEU A 172 -10.45 20.61 6.20
CA LEU A 172 -11.20 21.14 7.34
C LEU A 172 -12.54 20.39 7.41
N HIS A 173 -12.87 19.87 8.58
CA HIS A 173 -14.12 19.14 8.74
C HIS A 173 -15.31 20.11 8.64
N THR A 174 -16.44 19.66 8.07
CA THR A 174 -17.64 20.48 7.83
C THR A 174 -18.18 21.17 9.09
N CYS A 175 -17.97 20.58 10.27
CA CYS A 175 -18.26 21.21 11.56
C CYS A 175 -17.54 22.55 11.80
N PHE A 176 -16.45 22.83 11.08
CA PHE A 176 -15.62 24.03 11.23
C PHE A 176 -15.55 24.86 9.95
N ASP A 177 -16.26 24.44 8.89
CA ASP A 177 -16.34 25.18 7.64
C ASP A 177 -17.40 26.29 7.75
N GLU A 178 -16.93 27.54 7.89
CA GLU A 178 -17.78 28.71 8.09
C GLU A 178 -18.72 28.98 6.89
N PHE A 179 -18.37 28.53 5.68
CA PHE A 179 -19.22 28.68 4.50
C PHE A 179 -20.42 27.73 4.54
N ILE A 180 -20.22 26.48 5.01
CA ILE A 180 -21.29 25.49 5.16
C ILE A 180 -22.17 25.78 6.38
N GLN A 181 -21.62 26.39 7.44
CA GLN A 181 -22.42 26.82 8.59
C GLN A 181 -23.38 27.97 8.23
N LYS A 182 -22.95 28.91 7.38
CA LYS A 182 -23.79 30.04 6.92
C LYS A 182 -24.90 29.62 5.97
N SER A 183 -24.78 28.50 5.25
CA SER A 183 -25.81 27.99 4.33
C SER A 183 -26.87 27.09 5.01
N LYS A 184 -26.74 26.83 6.31
CA LYS A 184 -27.72 26.07 7.12
C LYS A 184 -28.64 26.98 7.96
N ILE A 185 -28.52 28.30 7.80
CA ILE A 185 -29.39 29.33 8.39
C ILE A 185 -30.22 29.93 7.25
#